data_AF-A0A1F4ZVT4-F1
#
_entry.id   AF-A0A1F4ZVT4-F1
#
_cell.length_a   1.000
_cell.length_b   1.000
_cell.length_c   1.000
_cell.angle_alpha   90.00
_cell.angle_beta   90.00
_cell.angle_gamma   90.00
#
_symmetry.space_group_name_H-M   'P 1'
#
loop_
_entity.id
_entity.type
_entity.pdbx_description
1 polymer ?
#
loop_
_entity_poly.entity_id
_entity_poly.type
_entity_poly.pdbx_seq_one_letter_code
_entity_poly.pdbx_strand_id
1 'polypeptide(L)'
;MRSGLFKALLIAALGGLVLFSCAPPKKPGFRPDMTQAQKRLAVGDFQGAMDSYAAIAESYPGDKSVMKEFARAIEKMKARADGWFEERDFAAAEKAYSLLLANLYRFAGFEKSLPFAPEFLSRRVLECQERLSERRARQSLAEGDYLKALDGFKGLPQEVLRSPAQSAALRRIMEELKGLAERALARKDFVAAGKGYAVLWREYPMAQQVGLSLSFSRNDVDEGIKNCRTQLTREGLDQYRKGNLKEAIVIWQGLLQFDPDNAEIQKAVDTATEQLRKLQKR
;
A
#
# COMPACT_ATOMS: atom_id res chain seq x y z
N MET A 1 43.22 20.77 82.87
CA MET A 1 42.54 21.92 83.51
C MET A 1 41.90 22.72 82.39
N ARG A 2 40.57 22.59 82.22
CA ARG A 2 39.56 23.63 82.52
C ARG A 2 39.88 24.98 81.85
N SER A 3 39.01 25.65 81.11
CA SER A 3 37.63 25.43 80.70
C SER A 3 37.21 26.68 79.94
N GLY A 4 36.40 26.53 78.91
CA GLY A 4 35.64 27.62 78.33
C GLY A 4 35.77 27.64 76.81
N LEU A 5 34.67 27.38 76.11
CA LEU A 5 33.99 28.41 75.34
C LEU A 5 32.77 27.80 74.59
N PHE A 6 31.66 28.52 74.71
CA PHE A 6 30.49 28.60 73.82
C PHE A 6 29.50 27.43 73.71
N LYS A 7 28.29 27.72 74.23
CA LYS A 7 27.01 27.08 73.94
C LYS A 7 26.68 27.24 72.46
N ALA A 8 26.36 26.14 71.80
CA ALA A 8 25.77 26.09 70.47
C ALA A 8 24.31 26.57 70.52
N LEU A 9 23.95 27.48 69.61
CA LEU A 9 22.56 27.85 69.34
C LEU A 9 22.08 27.02 68.14
N LEU A 10 21.07 26.18 68.37
CA LEU A 10 20.29 25.52 67.31
C LEU A 10 19.48 26.59 66.55
N ILE A 11 19.64 26.68 65.24
CA ILE A 11 18.64 27.27 64.34
C ILE A 11 18.19 26.18 63.39
N ALA A 12 16.91 25.81 63.52
CA ALA A 12 16.22 24.88 62.65
C ALA A 12 16.04 25.51 61.26
N ALA A 13 16.57 24.85 60.23
CA ALA A 13 16.26 25.15 58.84
C ALA A 13 14.95 24.46 58.47
N LEU A 14 13.88 25.23 58.34
CA LEU A 14 12.57 24.79 57.85
C LEU A 14 12.56 24.88 56.32
N GLY A 15 11.94 23.87 55.72
CA GLY A 15 12.04 23.55 54.30
C GLY A 15 11.24 24.48 53.38
N GLY A 16 11.55 24.34 52.09
CA GLY A 16 10.89 25.04 51.00
C GLY A 16 11.32 24.49 49.66
N LEU A 17 11.01 23.22 49.39
CA LEU A 17 11.16 22.59 48.07
C LEU A 17 10.01 23.08 47.18
N VAL A 18 10.24 24.18 46.45
CA VAL A 18 9.32 24.66 45.42
C VAL A 18 9.54 23.83 44.16
N LEU A 19 8.74 22.78 43.99
CA LEU A 19 8.61 22.11 42.71
C LEU A 19 7.86 23.07 41.76
N PHE A 20 8.61 23.73 40.88
CA PHE A 20 8.03 24.38 39.71
C PHE A 20 7.42 23.31 38.80
N SER A 21 6.12 23.06 39.02
CA SER A 21 5.27 22.36 38.06
C SER A 21 5.19 23.23 36.81
N CYS A 22 5.96 22.89 35.78
CA CYS A 22 5.76 23.40 34.43
C CYS A 22 4.47 22.78 33.84
N ALA A 23 3.31 23.20 34.37
CA ALA A 23 2.07 23.10 33.63
C ALA A 23 2.04 24.26 32.64
N PRO A 24 1.94 24.03 31.31
CA PRO A 24 1.81 25.12 30.36
C PRO A 24 0.56 25.96 30.69
N PRO A 25 0.65 27.30 30.61
CA PRO A 25 -0.48 28.16 30.95
C PRO A 25 -1.65 27.85 30.02
N LYS A 26 -2.83 27.59 30.60
CA LYS A 26 -4.09 27.57 29.83
C LYS A 26 -4.21 28.90 29.10
N LYS A 27 -4.19 28.86 27.76
CA LYS A 27 -4.46 30.05 26.94
C LYS A 27 -5.82 30.64 27.35
N PRO A 28 -5.96 31.97 27.43
CA PRO A 28 -7.23 32.64 27.75
C PRO A 28 -8.34 32.18 26.80
N GLY A 29 -9.60 32.27 27.23
CA GLY A 29 -10.81 31.70 26.60
C GLY A 29 -11.20 32.16 25.19
N PHE A 30 -10.24 32.27 24.28
CA PHE A 30 -10.45 32.46 22.86
C PHE A 30 -10.80 31.12 22.23
N ARG A 31 -11.95 31.04 21.55
CA ARG A 31 -12.31 29.84 20.79
C ARG A 31 -11.26 29.61 19.70
N PRO A 32 -10.70 28.40 19.58
CA PRO A 32 -9.74 28.11 18.50
C PRO A 32 -10.36 28.34 17.12
N ASP A 33 -9.59 28.97 16.22
CA ASP A 33 -10.00 29.18 14.84
C ASP A 33 -9.93 27.86 14.05
N MET A 34 -11.09 27.39 13.62
CA MET A 34 -11.25 26.15 12.85
C MET A 34 -11.44 26.40 11.35
N THR A 35 -11.39 27.67 10.91
CA THR A 35 -11.81 28.07 9.55
C THR A 35 -11.03 27.35 8.47
N GLN A 36 -9.71 27.18 8.65
CA GLN A 36 -8.89 26.47 7.66
C GLN A 36 -9.25 24.98 7.58
N ALA A 37 -9.45 24.32 8.72
CA ALA A 37 -9.85 22.91 8.77
C ALA A 37 -11.22 22.69 8.10
N GLN A 38 -12.17 23.60 8.35
CA GLN A 38 -13.50 23.57 7.74
C GLN A 38 -13.44 23.79 6.22
N LYS A 39 -12.61 24.73 5.74
CA LYS A 39 -12.42 24.97 4.30
C LYS A 39 -11.87 23.74 3.59
N ARG A 40 -10.84 23.10 4.16
CA ARG A 40 -10.25 21.86 3.63
C ARG A 40 -11.29 20.74 3.55
N LEU A 41 -12.09 20.57 4.60
CA LEU A 41 -13.16 19.59 4.63
C LEU A 41 -14.20 19.84 3.52
N ALA A 42 -14.58 21.10 3.31
CA ALA A 42 -15.58 21.48 2.32
C ALA A 42 -15.14 21.20 0.87
N VAL A 43 -13.84 21.31 0.57
CA VAL A 43 -13.29 21.02 -0.76
C VAL A 43 -12.86 19.55 -0.93
N GLY A 44 -13.09 18.70 0.07
CA GLY A 44 -12.74 17.28 0.03
C GLY A 44 -11.26 16.97 0.32
N ASP A 45 -10.48 17.95 0.79
CA ASP A 45 -9.13 17.71 1.32
C ASP A 45 -9.22 17.12 2.73
N PHE A 46 -9.57 15.83 2.77
CA PHE A 46 -9.82 15.10 4.00
C PHE A 46 -8.57 14.89 4.86
N GLN A 47 -7.44 14.60 4.24
CA GLN A 47 -6.17 14.46 4.95
C GLN A 47 -5.79 15.80 5.59
N GLY A 48 -5.77 16.87 4.79
CA GLY A 48 -5.41 18.19 5.29
C GLY A 48 -6.40 18.74 6.32
N ALA A 49 -7.70 18.42 6.21
CA ALA A 49 -8.69 18.77 7.22
C ALA A 49 -8.41 18.03 8.54
N MET A 50 -8.16 16.73 8.49
CA MET A 50 -7.86 15.91 9.65
C MET A 50 -6.57 16.36 10.35
N ASP A 51 -5.52 16.66 9.59
CA ASP A 51 -4.26 17.19 10.14
C ASP A 51 -4.47 18.54 10.84
N SER A 52 -5.32 19.41 10.26
CA SER A 52 -5.63 20.70 10.86
C SER A 52 -6.39 20.55 12.19
N TYR A 53 -7.41 19.70 12.23
CA TYR A 53 -8.15 19.44 13.47
C TYR A 53 -7.27 18.76 14.53
N ALA A 54 -6.41 17.83 14.14
CA ALA A 54 -5.47 17.17 15.05
C ALA A 54 -4.50 18.18 15.68
N ALA A 55 -3.89 19.07 14.89
CA ALA A 55 -2.99 20.10 15.40
C ALA A 55 -3.69 21.07 16.39
N ILE A 56 -4.97 21.38 16.13
CA ILE A 56 -5.76 22.20 17.04
C ILE A 56 -6.09 21.41 18.32
N ALA A 57 -6.46 20.14 18.22
CA ALA A 57 -6.70 19.26 19.37
C ALA A 57 -5.45 19.12 20.27
N GLU A 58 -4.26 19.03 19.68
CA GLU A 58 -2.98 19.02 20.39
C GLU A 58 -2.68 20.34 21.10
N SER A 59 -3.05 21.47 20.48
CA SER A 59 -2.87 22.81 21.06
C SER A 59 -3.85 23.13 22.19
N TYR A 60 -4.97 22.41 22.26
CA TYR A 60 -6.04 22.59 23.24
C TYR A 60 -6.48 21.24 23.85
N PRO A 61 -5.58 20.53 24.56
CA PRO A 61 -5.85 19.19 25.05
C PRO A 61 -6.98 19.19 26.06
N GLY A 62 -7.98 18.31 25.85
CA GLY A 62 -9.14 18.17 26.73
C GLY A 62 -10.23 19.24 26.55
N ASP A 63 -10.08 20.17 25.60
CA ASP A 63 -11.15 21.12 25.27
C ASP A 63 -12.33 20.39 24.61
N LYS A 64 -13.45 20.30 25.34
CA LYS A 64 -14.66 19.58 24.89
C LYS A 64 -15.26 20.17 23.61
N SER A 65 -15.13 21.48 23.38
CA SER A 65 -15.63 22.12 22.17
C SER A 65 -14.79 21.73 20.95
N VAL A 66 -13.47 21.70 21.10
CA VAL A 66 -12.55 21.26 20.05
C VAL A 66 -12.81 19.80 19.67
N MET A 67 -12.90 18.91 20.67
CA MET A 67 -13.15 17.49 20.42
C MET A 67 -14.52 17.26 19.75
N LYS A 68 -15.55 18.03 20.13
CA LYS A 68 -16.87 17.95 19.51
C LYS A 68 -16.86 18.41 18.05
N GLU A 69 -16.16 19.49 17.73
CA GLU A 69 -16.02 19.95 16.33
C GLU A 69 -15.20 18.98 15.50
N PHE A 70 -14.15 18.38 16.08
CA PHE A 70 -13.38 17.35 15.40
C PHE A 70 -14.23 16.11 15.12
N ALA A 71 -15.00 15.63 16.11
CA ALA A 71 -15.93 14.53 15.94
C ALA A 71 -16.94 14.81 14.79
N ARG A 72 -17.51 16.01 14.74
CA ARG A 72 -18.41 16.44 13.64
C ARG A 72 -17.73 16.42 12.27
N ALA A 73 -16.47 16.82 12.20
CA ALA A 73 -15.71 16.77 10.95
C ALA A 73 -15.50 15.32 10.48
N ILE A 74 -15.16 14.42 11.40
CA ILE A 74 -15.03 12.97 11.15
C ILE A 74 -16.36 12.36 10.67
N GLU A 75 -17.47 12.72 11.31
CA GLU A 75 -18.82 12.30 10.88
C GLU A 75 -19.15 12.77 9.46
N LYS A 76 -18.82 14.02 9.11
CA LYS A 76 -19.01 14.55 7.75
C LYS A 76 -18.17 13.80 6.72
N MET A 77 -16.92 13.47 7.05
CA MET A 77 -16.05 12.68 6.18
C MET A 77 -16.64 11.29 5.93
N LYS A 78 -17.10 10.61 7.00
CA LYS A 78 -17.78 9.33 6.87
C LYS A 78 -19.04 9.43 6.02
N ALA A 79 -19.90 10.42 6.28
CA ALA A 79 -21.14 10.61 5.52
C ALA A 79 -20.85 10.82 4.02
N ARG A 80 -19.76 11.51 3.68
CA ARG A 80 -19.33 11.64 2.29
C ARG A 80 -18.82 10.32 1.71
N ALA A 81 -18.09 9.53 2.49
CA ALA A 81 -17.67 8.18 2.09
C ALA A 81 -18.87 7.25 1.86
N ASP A 82 -19.88 7.30 2.74
CA ASP A 82 -21.14 6.56 2.57
C ASP A 82 -21.86 7.00 1.29
N GLY A 83 -21.92 8.31 1.01
CA GLY A 83 -22.48 8.82 -0.25
C GLY A 83 -21.77 8.28 -1.49
N TRP A 84 -20.43 8.27 -1.51
CA TRP A 84 -19.67 7.66 -2.61
C TRP A 84 -19.91 6.15 -2.72
N PHE A 85 -20.07 5.46 -1.60
CA PHE A 85 -20.39 4.05 -1.58
C PHE A 85 -21.77 3.77 -2.21
N GLU A 86 -22.78 4.57 -1.88
CA GLU A 86 -24.13 4.50 -2.45
C GLU A 86 -24.13 4.84 -3.96
N GLU A 87 -23.33 5.83 -4.36
CA GLU A 87 -23.09 6.20 -5.76
C GLU A 87 -22.26 5.17 -6.54
N ARG A 88 -21.77 4.10 -5.87
CA ARG A 88 -20.87 3.07 -6.41
C ARG A 88 -19.49 3.59 -6.85
N ASP A 89 -19.09 4.77 -6.38
CA ASP A 89 -17.70 5.21 -6.44
C ASP A 89 -16.90 4.56 -5.30
N PHE A 90 -16.71 3.25 -5.42
CA PHE A 90 -16.00 2.45 -4.43
C PHE A 90 -14.55 2.89 -4.26
N ALA A 91 -13.93 3.53 -5.27
CA ALA A 91 -12.55 3.98 -5.18
C ALA A 91 -12.42 5.21 -4.26
N ALA A 92 -13.31 6.20 -4.42
CA ALA A 92 -13.36 7.35 -3.52
C ALA A 92 -13.79 6.93 -2.11
N ALA A 93 -14.79 6.04 -2.00
CA ALA A 93 -15.26 5.50 -0.73
C ALA A 93 -14.14 4.76 0.03
N GLU A 94 -13.44 3.82 -0.62
CA GLU A 94 -12.32 3.09 -0.02
C GLU A 94 -11.27 4.06 0.52
N LYS A 95 -10.86 5.04 -0.28
CA LYS A 95 -9.84 6.02 0.11
C LYS A 95 -10.25 6.78 1.39
N ALA A 96 -11.51 7.20 1.49
CA ALA A 96 -11.98 7.91 2.69
C ALA A 96 -12.14 6.99 3.90
N TYR A 97 -12.68 5.79 3.74
CA TYR A 97 -12.78 4.84 4.86
C TYR A 97 -11.41 4.39 5.36
N SER A 98 -10.46 4.09 4.46
CA SER A 98 -9.08 3.73 4.82
C SER A 98 -8.38 4.88 5.53
N LEU A 99 -8.62 6.13 5.10
CA LEU A 99 -8.08 7.31 5.77
C LEU A 99 -8.59 7.44 7.21
N LEU A 100 -9.90 7.25 7.42
CA LEU A 100 -10.51 7.26 8.75
C LEU A 100 -9.94 6.12 9.62
N LEU A 101 -9.82 4.92 9.05
CA LEU A 101 -9.32 3.74 9.74
C LEU A 101 -7.84 3.89 10.15
N ALA A 102 -6.99 4.43 9.27
CA ALA A 102 -5.57 4.65 9.54
C ALA A 102 -5.31 5.70 10.64
N ASN A 103 -6.30 6.52 10.97
CA ASN A 103 -6.17 7.62 11.92
C ASN A 103 -7.01 7.44 13.20
N LEU A 104 -7.48 6.22 13.50
CA LEU A 104 -8.26 5.94 14.71
C LEU A 104 -7.58 6.41 16.00
N TYR A 105 -6.25 6.29 16.10
CA TYR A 105 -5.49 6.74 17.27
C TYR A 105 -5.67 8.24 17.56
N ARG A 106 -5.94 9.06 16.54
CA ARG A 106 -6.21 10.49 16.69
C ARG A 106 -7.58 10.78 17.30
N PHE A 107 -8.47 9.79 17.35
CA PHE A 107 -9.84 9.93 17.83
C PHE A 107 -10.00 9.45 19.29
N ALA A 108 -8.94 8.92 19.93
CA ALA A 108 -9.03 8.28 21.24
C ALA A 108 -9.71 9.15 22.32
N GLY A 109 -9.59 10.47 22.23
CA GLY A 109 -10.22 11.41 23.17
C GLY A 109 -11.74 11.59 23.02
N PHE A 110 -12.32 11.15 21.90
CA PHE A 110 -13.75 11.33 21.58
C PHE A 110 -14.38 10.16 20.82
N GLU A 111 -13.68 9.03 20.67
CA GLU A 111 -14.14 7.85 19.93
C GLU A 111 -15.53 7.40 20.36
N LYS A 112 -15.80 7.38 21.68
CA LYS A 112 -17.10 7.00 22.26
C LYS A 112 -18.28 7.89 21.82
N SER A 113 -18.00 9.06 21.25
CA SER A 113 -19.02 9.97 20.72
C SER A 113 -19.31 9.78 19.24
N LEU A 114 -18.48 9.01 18.52
CA LEU A 114 -18.69 8.75 17.10
C LEU A 114 -19.83 7.74 16.91
N PRO A 115 -20.71 7.93 15.89
CA PRO A 115 -21.85 7.06 15.66
C PRO A 115 -21.48 5.76 14.92
N PHE A 116 -20.20 5.36 14.95
CA PHE A 116 -19.68 4.20 14.27
C PHE A 116 -18.45 3.66 14.98
N ALA A 117 -18.22 2.36 14.83
CA ALA A 117 -17.07 1.67 15.40
C ALA A 117 -15.98 1.42 14.33
N PRO A 118 -14.71 1.21 14.72
CA PRO A 118 -13.62 0.79 13.83
C PRO A 118 -13.99 -0.37 12.90
N GLU A 119 -14.72 -1.35 13.40
CA GLU A 119 -15.13 -2.55 12.66
C GLU A 119 -16.05 -2.21 11.48
N PHE A 120 -16.85 -1.15 11.61
CA PHE A 120 -17.67 -0.65 10.50
C PHE A 120 -16.78 -0.16 9.36
N LEU A 121 -15.75 0.64 9.67
CA LEU A 121 -14.83 1.16 8.66
C LEU A 121 -14.06 0.03 7.98
N SER A 122 -13.51 -0.91 8.77
CA SER A 122 -12.81 -2.09 8.24
C SER A 122 -13.70 -2.90 7.30
N ARG A 123 -14.96 -3.13 7.67
CA ARG A 123 -15.93 -3.82 6.81
C ARG A 123 -16.20 -3.05 5.52
N ARG A 124 -16.38 -1.73 5.58
CA ARG A 124 -16.61 -0.90 4.39
C ARG A 124 -15.41 -0.85 3.45
N VAL A 125 -14.18 -0.78 3.98
CA VAL A 125 -12.95 -0.89 3.18
C VAL A 125 -12.93 -2.22 2.44
N LEU A 126 -13.20 -3.32 3.16
CA LEU A 126 -13.24 -4.65 2.56
C LEU A 126 -14.32 -4.78 1.48
N GLU A 127 -15.53 -4.28 1.71
CA GLU A 127 -16.61 -4.25 0.72
C GLU A 127 -16.18 -3.46 -0.53
N CYS A 128 -15.51 -2.32 -0.37
CA CYS A 128 -14.99 -1.56 -1.52
C CYS A 128 -13.91 -2.34 -2.27
N GLN A 129 -12.97 -2.96 -1.57
CA GLN A 129 -11.91 -3.78 -2.16
C GLN A 129 -12.47 -4.95 -2.95
N GLU A 130 -13.47 -5.64 -2.41
CA GLU A 130 -14.21 -6.71 -3.08
C GLU A 130 -14.83 -6.22 -4.40
N ARG A 131 -15.45 -5.03 -4.40
CA ARG A 131 -16.09 -4.45 -5.60
C ARG A 131 -15.08 -3.94 -6.63
N LEU A 132 -13.88 -3.58 -6.19
CA LEU A 132 -12.83 -3.03 -7.05
C LEU A 132 -11.86 -4.08 -7.59
N SER A 133 -11.77 -5.27 -6.99
CA SER A 133 -10.78 -6.31 -7.32
C SER A 133 -10.73 -6.61 -8.83
N GLU A 134 -11.87 -6.95 -9.44
CA GLU A 134 -11.96 -7.26 -10.88
C GLU A 134 -11.67 -6.03 -11.74
N ARG A 135 -12.18 -4.85 -11.38
CA ARG A 135 -11.95 -3.61 -12.15
C ARG A 135 -10.47 -3.24 -12.17
N ARG A 136 -9.80 -3.28 -11.02
CA ARG A 136 -8.36 -3.02 -10.89
C ARG A 136 -7.55 -4.03 -11.68
N ALA A 137 -7.91 -5.30 -11.60
CA ALA A 137 -7.27 -6.35 -12.39
C ALA A 137 -7.34 -6.05 -13.89
N ARG A 138 -8.53 -5.73 -14.41
CA ARG A 138 -8.71 -5.39 -15.84
C ARG A 138 -7.93 -4.16 -16.26
N GLN A 139 -7.87 -3.14 -15.41
CA GLN A 139 -7.05 -1.95 -15.67
C GLN A 139 -5.57 -2.32 -15.78
N SER A 140 -5.03 -3.07 -14.83
CA SER A 140 -3.63 -3.54 -14.86
C SER A 140 -3.35 -4.38 -16.10
N LEU A 141 -4.28 -5.27 -16.51
CA LEU A 141 -4.15 -6.06 -17.74
C LEU A 141 -4.11 -5.17 -19.00
N ALA A 142 -4.97 -4.15 -19.07
CA ALA A 142 -5.01 -3.21 -20.18
C ALA A 142 -3.76 -2.34 -20.29
N GLU A 143 -3.15 -1.99 -19.15
CA GLU A 143 -1.89 -1.24 -19.06
C GLU A 143 -0.65 -2.13 -19.30
N GLY A 144 -0.82 -3.46 -19.42
CA GLY A 144 0.28 -4.42 -19.55
C GLY A 144 1.05 -4.68 -18.24
N ASP A 145 0.56 -4.16 -17.11
CA ASP A 145 1.13 -4.38 -15.78
C ASP A 145 0.62 -5.69 -15.18
N TYR A 146 1.02 -6.81 -15.78
CA TYR A 146 0.57 -8.14 -15.38
C TYR A 146 0.90 -8.47 -13.92
N LEU A 147 1.98 -7.90 -13.36
CA LEU A 147 2.39 -8.14 -11.98
C LEU A 147 1.33 -7.69 -10.99
N LYS A 148 0.61 -6.60 -11.28
CA LYS A 148 -0.46 -6.03 -10.45
C LYS A 148 -1.85 -6.60 -10.73
N ALA A 149 -2.01 -7.42 -11.78
CA ALA A 149 -3.32 -7.89 -12.22
C ALA A 149 -4.09 -8.68 -11.16
N LEU A 150 -3.39 -9.33 -10.22
CA LEU A 150 -4.03 -10.14 -9.18
C LEU A 150 -3.90 -9.55 -7.76
N ASP A 151 -3.27 -8.39 -7.59
CA ASP A 151 -3.02 -7.81 -6.26
C ASP A 151 -4.31 -7.47 -5.51
N GLY A 152 -5.33 -6.99 -6.23
CA GLY A 152 -6.65 -6.72 -5.67
C GLY A 152 -7.34 -7.97 -5.11
N PHE A 153 -7.04 -9.16 -5.64
CA PHE A 153 -7.56 -10.43 -5.11
C PHE A 153 -6.71 -10.94 -3.94
N LYS A 154 -5.37 -10.79 -3.99
CA LYS A 154 -4.47 -11.22 -2.90
C LYS A 154 -4.79 -10.57 -1.57
N GLY A 155 -5.26 -9.33 -1.59
CA GLY A 155 -5.62 -8.58 -0.38
C GLY A 155 -6.93 -9.01 0.26
N LEU A 156 -7.75 -9.83 -0.41
CA LEU A 156 -9.05 -10.24 0.10
C LEU A 156 -8.94 -11.44 1.07
N PRO A 157 -9.73 -11.47 2.15
CA PRO A 157 -9.86 -12.65 3.01
C PRO A 157 -10.31 -13.87 2.22
N GLN A 158 -9.89 -15.06 2.67
CA GLN A 158 -10.16 -16.31 1.97
C GLN A 158 -11.66 -16.59 1.87
N GLU A 159 -12.45 -16.19 2.86
CA GLU A 159 -13.91 -16.32 2.89
C GLU A 159 -14.56 -15.49 1.77
N VAL A 160 -14.04 -14.28 1.54
CA VAL A 160 -14.49 -13.38 0.47
C VAL A 160 -14.10 -13.93 -0.90
N LEU A 161 -12.85 -14.40 -1.04
CA LEU A 161 -12.38 -15.00 -2.30
C LEU A 161 -13.19 -16.25 -2.69
N ARG A 162 -13.63 -17.06 -1.72
CA ARG A 162 -14.49 -18.23 -1.93
C ARG A 162 -15.94 -17.89 -2.27
N SER A 163 -16.35 -16.63 -2.15
CA SER A 163 -17.69 -16.23 -2.59
C SER A 163 -17.86 -16.51 -4.09
N PRO A 164 -19.05 -16.93 -4.56
CA PRO A 164 -19.26 -17.26 -5.97
C PRO A 164 -18.89 -16.11 -6.92
N ALA A 165 -19.18 -14.87 -6.53
CA ALA A 165 -18.88 -13.69 -7.33
C ALA A 165 -17.37 -13.47 -7.49
N GLN A 166 -16.61 -13.51 -6.38
CA GLN A 166 -15.16 -13.27 -6.41
C GLN A 166 -14.39 -14.44 -7.02
N SER A 167 -14.79 -15.67 -6.73
CA SER A 167 -14.21 -16.86 -7.36
C SER A 167 -14.41 -16.85 -8.88
N ALA A 168 -15.60 -16.45 -9.36
CA ALA A 168 -15.85 -16.32 -10.79
C ALA A 168 -15.03 -15.18 -11.41
N ALA A 169 -14.90 -14.04 -10.72
CA ALA A 169 -14.07 -12.91 -11.16
C ALA A 169 -12.59 -13.28 -11.24
N LEU A 170 -12.03 -13.89 -10.19
CA LEU A 170 -10.65 -14.37 -10.15
C LEU A 170 -10.37 -15.34 -11.31
N ARG A 171 -11.27 -16.32 -11.53
CA ARG A 171 -11.17 -17.24 -12.67
C ARG A 171 -11.09 -16.47 -13.99
N ARG A 172 -12.04 -15.56 -14.26
CA ARG A 172 -12.05 -14.76 -15.50
C ARG A 172 -10.72 -14.03 -15.72
N ILE A 173 -10.20 -13.37 -14.69
CA ILE A 173 -8.95 -12.61 -14.79
C ILE A 173 -7.75 -13.53 -15.06
N MET A 174 -7.68 -14.68 -14.40
CA MET A 174 -6.58 -15.64 -14.63
C MET A 174 -6.64 -16.24 -16.04
N GLU A 175 -7.82 -16.58 -16.55
CA GLU A 175 -8.02 -17.05 -17.93
C GLU A 175 -7.68 -15.96 -18.96
N GLU A 176 -8.08 -14.72 -18.69
CA GLU A 176 -7.75 -13.58 -19.56
C GLU A 176 -6.25 -13.31 -19.61
N LEU A 177 -5.57 -13.36 -18.46
CA LEU A 177 -4.12 -13.23 -18.36
C LEU A 177 -3.41 -14.37 -19.12
N LYS A 178 -3.91 -15.61 -19.04
CA LYS A 178 -3.37 -16.73 -19.81
C LYS A 178 -3.49 -16.46 -21.31
N GLY A 179 -4.66 -16.03 -21.77
CA GLY A 179 -4.88 -15.69 -23.17
C GLY A 179 -4.01 -14.52 -23.64
N LEU A 180 -3.74 -13.53 -22.79
CA LEU A 180 -2.81 -12.43 -23.10
C LEU A 180 -1.37 -12.95 -23.24
N ALA A 181 -0.91 -13.80 -22.33
CA ALA A 181 0.41 -14.41 -22.39
C ALA A 181 0.60 -15.28 -23.65
N GLU A 182 -0.41 -16.06 -24.02
CA GLU A 182 -0.41 -16.86 -25.26
C GLU A 182 -0.38 -15.99 -26.51
N ARG A 183 -1.17 -14.90 -26.55
CA ARG A 183 -1.16 -13.96 -27.68
C ARG A 183 0.20 -13.26 -27.80
N ALA A 184 0.81 -12.87 -26.69
CA ALA A 184 2.16 -12.31 -26.68
C ALA A 184 3.18 -13.33 -27.21
N LEU A 185 3.08 -14.60 -26.77
CA LEU A 185 3.94 -15.69 -27.22
C LEU A 185 3.80 -15.93 -28.72
N ALA A 186 2.57 -15.96 -29.25
CA ALA A 186 2.30 -16.12 -30.67
C ALA A 186 2.87 -14.96 -31.52
N ARG A 187 2.95 -13.75 -30.95
CA ARG A 187 3.59 -12.58 -31.56
C ARG A 187 5.11 -12.54 -31.36
N LYS A 188 5.69 -13.54 -30.70
CA LYS A 188 7.12 -13.61 -30.29
C LYS A 188 7.53 -12.49 -29.33
N ASP A 189 6.57 -11.86 -28.65
CA ASP A 189 6.86 -10.98 -27.52
C ASP A 189 7.09 -11.85 -26.28
N PHE A 190 8.28 -12.44 -26.22
CA PHE A 190 8.65 -13.40 -25.18
C PHE A 190 8.77 -12.75 -23.80
N VAL A 191 9.04 -11.43 -23.72
CA VAL A 191 9.10 -10.72 -22.44
C VAL A 191 7.70 -10.56 -21.86
N ALA A 192 6.73 -10.07 -22.65
CA ALA A 192 5.35 -9.94 -22.19
C ALA A 192 4.73 -11.30 -21.88
N ALA A 193 4.96 -12.31 -22.72
CA ALA A 193 4.51 -13.67 -22.49
C ALA A 193 5.09 -14.25 -21.18
N GLY A 194 6.41 -14.14 -21.00
CA GLY A 194 7.11 -14.63 -19.82
C GLY A 194 6.59 -13.98 -18.53
N LYS A 195 6.36 -12.66 -18.53
CA LYS A 195 5.73 -11.95 -17.39
C LYS A 195 4.34 -12.50 -17.06
N GLY A 196 3.49 -12.66 -18.08
CA GLY A 196 2.14 -13.18 -17.89
C GLY A 196 2.14 -14.59 -17.30
N TYR A 197 2.98 -15.48 -17.83
CA TYR A 197 3.15 -16.82 -17.28
C TYR A 197 3.75 -16.81 -15.86
N ALA A 198 4.77 -16.00 -15.59
CA ALA A 198 5.37 -15.92 -14.26
C ALA A 198 4.36 -15.50 -13.17
N VAL A 199 3.48 -14.54 -13.48
CA VAL A 199 2.38 -14.16 -12.58
C VAL A 199 1.45 -15.34 -12.36
N LEU A 200 0.97 -15.98 -13.43
CA LEU A 200 0.07 -17.14 -13.30
C LEU A 200 0.71 -18.28 -12.49
N TRP A 201 2.00 -18.54 -12.67
CA TRP A 201 2.70 -19.60 -11.94
C TRP A 201 2.83 -19.29 -10.45
N ARG A 202 3.19 -18.04 -10.13
CA ARG A 202 3.35 -17.57 -8.76
C ARG A 202 2.03 -17.54 -8.01
N GLU A 203 0.97 -17.10 -8.68
CA GLU A 203 -0.36 -16.94 -8.08
C GLU A 203 -1.26 -18.18 -8.23
N TYR A 204 -0.80 -19.21 -8.94
CA TYR A 204 -1.55 -20.47 -9.10
C TYR A 204 -2.06 -21.08 -7.78
N PRO A 205 -1.28 -21.08 -6.67
CA PRO A 205 -1.77 -21.60 -5.39
C PRO A 205 -3.03 -20.90 -4.88
N MET A 206 -3.24 -19.62 -5.19
CA MET A 206 -4.45 -18.89 -4.81
C MET A 206 -5.70 -19.52 -5.43
N ALA A 207 -5.63 -19.85 -6.72
CA ALA A 207 -6.72 -20.54 -7.40
C ALA A 207 -6.99 -21.93 -6.81
N GLN A 208 -5.94 -22.66 -6.45
CA GLN A 208 -6.07 -23.99 -5.82
C GLN A 208 -6.72 -23.89 -4.43
N GLN A 209 -6.32 -22.91 -3.62
CA GLN A 209 -6.84 -22.71 -2.25
C GLN A 209 -8.34 -22.41 -2.20
N VAL A 210 -8.87 -21.79 -3.27
CA VAL A 210 -10.31 -21.51 -3.41
C VAL A 210 -11.04 -22.54 -4.29
N GLY A 211 -10.38 -23.64 -4.66
CA GLY A 211 -10.99 -24.74 -5.41
C GLY A 211 -11.36 -24.39 -6.85
N LEU A 212 -10.68 -23.42 -7.46
CA LEU A 212 -10.93 -23.05 -8.84
C LEU A 212 -10.38 -24.10 -9.81
N SER A 213 -11.22 -24.43 -10.79
CA SER A 213 -10.83 -25.17 -11.99
C SER A 213 -10.53 -24.16 -13.09
N LEU A 214 -9.30 -24.18 -13.58
CA LEU A 214 -8.80 -23.36 -14.69
C LEU A 214 -8.65 -24.22 -15.94
N SER A 215 -8.67 -23.59 -17.12
CA SER A 215 -8.46 -24.25 -18.41
C SER A 215 -7.03 -24.73 -18.63
N PHE A 216 -6.11 -24.29 -17.77
CA PHE A 216 -4.69 -24.61 -17.79
C PHE A 216 -4.23 -25.09 -16.42
N SER A 217 -3.17 -25.89 -16.43
CA SER A 217 -2.45 -26.36 -15.26
C SER A 217 -1.25 -25.47 -14.94
N ARG A 218 -0.69 -25.64 -13.74
CA ARG A 218 0.60 -25.01 -13.38
C ARG A 218 1.74 -25.46 -14.29
N ASN A 219 1.68 -26.69 -14.81
CA ASN A 219 2.69 -27.23 -15.73
C ASN A 219 2.63 -26.54 -17.10
N ASP A 220 1.43 -26.26 -17.61
CA ASP A 220 1.27 -25.54 -18.89
C ASP A 220 1.88 -24.13 -18.81
N VAL A 221 1.72 -23.49 -17.65
CA VAL A 221 2.32 -22.18 -17.38
C VAL A 221 3.85 -22.29 -17.27
N ASP A 222 4.36 -23.29 -16.56
CA ASP A 222 5.80 -23.55 -16.44
C ASP A 222 6.46 -23.82 -17.79
N GLU A 223 5.80 -24.58 -18.68
CA GLU A 223 6.25 -24.79 -20.05
C GLU A 223 6.28 -23.48 -20.86
N GLY A 224 5.26 -22.62 -20.68
CA GLY A 224 5.25 -21.27 -21.23
C GLY A 224 6.46 -20.42 -20.80
N ILE A 225 6.80 -20.44 -19.50
CA ILE A 225 8.00 -19.76 -18.96
C ILE A 225 9.27 -20.33 -19.59
N LYS A 226 9.42 -21.66 -19.64
CA LYS A 226 10.60 -22.32 -20.22
C LYS A 226 10.78 -21.98 -21.69
N ASN A 227 9.70 -21.91 -22.47
CA ASN A 227 9.76 -21.48 -23.85
C ASN A 227 10.26 -20.04 -23.97
N CYS A 228 9.65 -19.10 -23.24
CA CYS A 228 10.06 -17.69 -23.25
C CYS A 228 11.54 -17.52 -22.85
N ARG A 229 11.98 -18.20 -21.79
CA ARG A 229 13.38 -18.23 -21.34
C ARG A 229 14.29 -18.71 -22.46
N THR A 230 13.98 -19.86 -23.06
CA THR A 230 14.81 -20.47 -24.11
C THR A 230 14.96 -19.56 -25.32
N GLN A 231 13.87 -18.93 -25.77
CA GLN A 231 13.90 -18.02 -26.92
C GLN A 231 14.73 -16.76 -26.63
N LEU A 232 14.52 -16.10 -25.49
CA LEU A 232 15.27 -14.90 -25.12
C LEU A 232 16.76 -15.19 -24.88
N THR A 233 17.10 -16.33 -24.26
CA THR A 233 18.49 -16.76 -24.12
C THR A 233 19.15 -16.92 -25.48
N ARG A 234 18.48 -17.62 -26.42
CA ARG A 234 18.99 -17.82 -27.78
C ARG A 234 19.15 -16.50 -28.54
N GLU A 235 18.17 -15.61 -28.45
CA GLU A 235 18.18 -14.32 -29.15
C GLU A 235 19.30 -13.41 -28.61
N GLY A 236 19.45 -13.32 -27.28
CA GLY A 236 20.52 -12.55 -26.67
C GLY A 236 21.91 -13.10 -27.02
N LEU A 237 22.07 -14.43 -27.05
CA LEU A 237 23.32 -15.06 -27.49
C LEU A 237 23.63 -14.78 -28.97
N ASP A 238 22.63 -14.75 -29.84
CA ASP A 238 22.80 -14.41 -31.26
C ASP A 238 23.27 -12.96 -31.42
N GLN A 239 22.65 -12.01 -30.73
CA GLN A 239 23.09 -10.60 -30.73
C GLN A 239 24.51 -10.46 -30.17
N TYR A 240 24.80 -11.13 -29.07
CA TYR A 240 26.12 -11.11 -28.45
C TYR A 240 27.21 -11.61 -29.42
N ARG A 241 26.96 -12.71 -30.15
CA ARG A 241 27.90 -13.27 -31.15
C ARG A 241 28.13 -12.34 -32.34
N LYS A 242 27.14 -11.52 -32.68
CA LYS A 242 27.24 -10.48 -33.72
C LYS A 242 27.99 -9.22 -33.24
N GLY A 243 28.36 -9.15 -31.97
CA GLY A 243 28.98 -7.97 -31.36
C GLY A 243 27.97 -6.90 -30.94
N ASN A 244 26.67 -7.16 -31.08
CA ASN A 244 25.58 -6.25 -30.71
C ASN A 244 25.31 -6.34 -29.19
N LEU A 245 26.29 -5.88 -28.40
CA LEU A 245 26.28 -6.07 -26.94
C LEU A 245 25.12 -5.35 -26.24
N LYS A 246 24.72 -4.17 -26.72
CA LYS A 246 23.61 -3.41 -26.13
C LYS A 246 22.29 -4.16 -26.29
N GLU A 247 22.04 -4.69 -27.48
CA GLU A 247 20.84 -5.44 -27.82
C GLU A 247 20.78 -6.75 -27.02
N ALA A 248 21.90 -7.47 -26.91
CA ALA A 248 21.99 -8.67 -26.07
C ALA A 248 21.65 -8.39 -24.59
N ILE A 249 22.19 -7.30 -24.03
CA ILE A 249 21.89 -6.87 -22.66
C ILE A 249 20.40 -6.57 -22.48
N VAL A 250 19.79 -5.83 -23.41
CA VAL A 250 18.35 -5.50 -23.33
C VAL A 250 17.49 -6.75 -23.35
N ILE A 251 17.78 -7.71 -24.23
CA ILE A 251 17.05 -8.99 -24.32
C ILE A 251 17.14 -9.77 -23.00
N TRP A 252 18.35 -9.92 -22.46
CA TRP A 252 18.57 -10.65 -21.21
C TRP A 252 17.99 -9.93 -19.99
N GLN A 253 18.03 -8.61 -19.94
CA GLN A 253 17.31 -7.83 -18.93
C GLN A 253 15.80 -8.03 -19.06
N GLY A 254 15.26 -8.16 -20.28
CA GLY A 254 13.88 -8.55 -20.53
C GLY A 254 13.52 -9.90 -19.90
N LEU A 255 14.39 -10.90 -20.05
CA LEU A 255 14.23 -12.22 -19.41
C LEU A 255 14.19 -12.09 -17.89
N LEU A 256 15.13 -11.33 -17.29
CA LEU A 256 15.20 -11.15 -15.84
C LEU A 256 13.98 -10.44 -15.23
N GLN A 257 13.13 -9.80 -16.03
CA GLN A 257 11.88 -9.21 -15.53
C GLN A 257 10.85 -10.25 -15.09
N PHE A 258 10.96 -11.50 -15.54
CA PHE A 258 10.07 -12.59 -15.13
C PHE A 258 10.79 -13.80 -14.53
N ASP A 259 12.12 -13.82 -14.60
CA ASP A 259 12.98 -14.87 -14.04
C ASP A 259 14.21 -14.23 -13.37
N PRO A 260 14.01 -13.43 -12.30
CA PRO A 260 15.07 -12.60 -11.72
C PRO A 260 16.21 -13.41 -11.14
N ASP A 261 15.98 -14.65 -10.71
CA ASP A 261 16.97 -15.51 -10.05
C ASP A 261 17.83 -16.32 -11.03
N ASN A 262 17.73 -16.04 -12.33
CA ASN A 262 18.50 -16.75 -13.35
C ASN A 262 19.98 -16.35 -13.34
N ALA A 263 20.79 -17.06 -12.55
CA ALA A 263 22.21 -16.78 -12.37
C ALA A 263 23.03 -16.80 -13.69
N GLU A 264 22.65 -17.65 -14.65
CA GLU A 264 23.33 -17.71 -15.96
C GLU A 264 23.11 -16.41 -16.74
N ILE A 265 21.86 -15.94 -16.79
CA ILE A 265 21.50 -14.72 -17.52
C ILE A 265 22.03 -13.47 -16.82
N GLN A 266 22.01 -13.42 -15.49
CA GLN A 266 22.68 -12.35 -14.73
C GLN A 266 24.16 -12.24 -15.11
N LYS A 267 24.88 -13.38 -15.09
CA LYS A 267 26.30 -13.41 -15.48
C LYS A 267 26.53 -12.99 -16.93
N ALA A 268 25.63 -13.37 -17.84
CA ALA A 268 25.69 -12.96 -19.24
C ALA A 268 25.54 -11.44 -19.39
N VAL A 269 24.59 -10.82 -18.69
CA VAL A 269 24.40 -9.36 -18.63
C VAL A 269 25.65 -8.67 -18.09
N ASP A 270 26.22 -9.15 -16.97
CA ASP A 270 27.42 -8.57 -16.38
C ASP A 270 28.62 -8.62 -17.33
N THR A 271 28.82 -9.77 -17.97
CA THR A 271 29.92 -10.00 -18.92
C THR A 271 29.80 -9.08 -20.13
N ALA A 272 28.62 -9.01 -20.76
CA ALA A 272 28.40 -8.14 -21.91
C ALA A 272 28.49 -6.65 -21.54
N THR A 273 28.03 -6.28 -20.35
CA THR A 273 28.12 -4.90 -19.83
C THR A 273 29.58 -4.48 -19.66
N GLU A 274 30.41 -5.34 -19.07
CA GLU A 274 31.83 -5.05 -18.89
C GLU A 274 32.59 -4.95 -20.22
N GLN A 275 32.28 -5.83 -21.18
CA GLN A 275 32.84 -5.73 -22.53
C GLN A 275 32.44 -4.43 -23.23
N LEU A 276 31.16 -4.05 -23.15
CA LEU A 276 30.66 -2.80 -23.73
C LEU A 276 31.38 -1.59 -23.15
N ARG A 277 31.60 -1.55 -21.82
CA ARG A 277 32.36 -0.48 -21.16
C ARG A 277 33.80 -0.40 -21.66
N LYS A 278 34.47 -1.53 -21.86
CA LYS A 278 35.85 -1.56 -22.39
C LYS A 278 35.93 -1.04 -23.82
N LEU A 279 34.92 -1.32 -24.65
CA LEU A 279 34.85 -0.80 -26.01
C LEU A 279 34.60 0.71 -26.07
N GLN A 280 33.84 1.26 -25.11
CA GLN A 280 33.56 2.72 -25.03
C GLN A 280 34.74 3.56 -24.50
N LYS A 281 35.70 2.91 -23.83
CA LYS A 281 36.92 3.58 -23.30
C LYS A 281 38.08 3.57 -24.29
N ARG A 282 37.92 2.94 -25.45
CA ARG A 282 38.87 2.95 -26.56
C ARG A 282 38.46 4.02 -27.57
#